data_AF-A0A164V4H0-F1
#
_entry.id   AF-A0A164V4H0-F1
#
_cell.length_a   1.000
_cell.length_b   1.000
_cell.length_c   1.000
_cell.angle_alpha   90.00
_cell.angle_beta   90.00
_cell.angle_gamma   90.00
#
_symmetry.space_group_name_H-M   'P 1'
#
loop_
_entity.id
_entity.type
_entity.pdbx_description
1 polymer ?
#
loop_
_entity_poly.entity_id
_entity_poly.type
_entity_poly.pdbx_seq_one_letter_code
_entity_poly.pdbx_strand_id
1 'polypeptide(L)'
;MGLKFLNKKGWHTGSLRNIENVWKAEQKRDAEDKKLEELRKQIHEERERSEFRLLQEQAGLIPKQERLDFLYDSGLAVGKASESDGFKSLEALPSTQPDVGPSTSNKAAVPGALFEDKPQSANDAWRKLHSDPLLLIRQREQEALARVKNNPVKMAMIRESVRSSQT
;
A
#
# COMPACT_ATOMS: atom_id res chain seq x y z
N MET A 1 19.64 -54.26 -5.07
CA MET A 1 18.72 -53.41 -4.26
C MET A 1 19.51 -52.67 -3.19
N GLY A 2 20.16 -51.56 -3.53
CA GLY A 2 20.95 -50.77 -2.57
C GLY A 2 20.37 -49.38 -2.43
N LEU A 3 20.39 -48.81 -1.22
CA LEU A 3 20.12 -47.40 -0.89
C LEU A 3 18.64 -46.93 -0.88
N LYS A 4 17.64 -47.74 -1.27
CA LYS A 4 16.21 -47.36 -1.19
C LYS A 4 15.75 -46.97 0.23
N PHE A 5 16.43 -47.45 1.27
CA PHE A 5 16.14 -47.09 2.66
C PHE A 5 16.48 -45.61 2.98
N LEU A 6 17.36 -44.97 2.21
CA LEU A 6 17.70 -43.56 2.39
C LEU A 6 16.51 -42.65 2.13
N ASN A 7 15.64 -42.97 1.18
CA ASN A 7 14.41 -42.20 0.92
C ASN A 7 13.41 -42.21 2.09
N LYS A 8 13.55 -43.15 3.05
CA LYS A 8 12.78 -43.16 4.29
C LYS A 8 13.36 -42.22 5.36
N LYS A 9 14.55 -41.67 5.15
CA LYS A 9 15.20 -40.72 6.07
C LYS A 9 14.74 -39.31 5.74
N GLY A 10 14.34 -38.55 6.77
CA GLY A 10 13.75 -37.21 6.60
C GLY A 10 14.71 -36.17 5.99
N TRP A 11 16.01 -36.37 6.11
CA TRP A 11 17.04 -35.47 5.56
C TRP A 11 17.45 -35.81 4.12
N HIS A 12 17.04 -36.96 3.58
CA HIS A 12 17.52 -37.39 2.27
C HIS A 12 16.82 -36.62 1.14
N THR A 13 17.59 -36.10 0.19
CA THR A 13 17.08 -35.24 -0.91
C THR A 13 16.14 -35.98 -1.86
N GLY A 14 16.34 -37.28 -2.05
CA GLY A 14 15.45 -38.14 -2.86
C GLY A 14 14.13 -38.53 -2.20
N SER A 15 13.86 -38.08 -0.97
CA SER A 15 12.56 -38.28 -0.32
C SER A 15 11.49 -37.44 -1.01
N LEU A 16 10.32 -38.03 -1.31
CA LEU A 16 9.21 -37.32 -1.97
C LEU A 16 8.83 -36.01 -1.27
N ARG A 17 8.89 -35.98 0.08
CA ARG A 17 8.61 -34.78 0.87
C ARG A 17 9.62 -33.66 0.61
N ASN A 18 10.90 -34.01 0.46
CA ASN A 18 11.95 -33.02 0.24
C ASN A 18 11.92 -32.54 -1.21
N ILE A 19 11.66 -33.43 -2.16
CA ILE A 19 11.43 -33.06 -3.56
C ILE A 19 10.25 -32.09 -3.67
N GLU A 20 9.14 -32.37 -2.99
CA GLU A 20 7.97 -31.48 -2.97
C GLU A 20 8.29 -30.12 -2.32
N ASN A 21 9.03 -30.10 -1.21
CA ASN A 21 9.44 -28.85 -0.56
C ASN A 21 10.34 -28.00 -1.44
N VAL A 22 11.31 -28.63 -2.12
CA VAL A 22 12.19 -27.95 -3.08
C VAL A 22 11.37 -27.40 -4.24
N TRP A 23 10.46 -28.21 -4.80
CA TRP A 23 9.59 -27.77 -5.89
C TRP A 23 8.71 -26.57 -5.51
N LYS A 24 8.12 -26.58 -4.30
CA LYS A 24 7.36 -25.44 -3.78
C LYS A 24 8.23 -24.19 -3.61
N ALA A 25 9.47 -24.36 -3.14
CA ALA A 25 10.41 -23.26 -2.97
C ALA A 25 10.85 -22.67 -4.33
N GLU A 26 11.13 -23.53 -5.31
CA GLU A 26 11.45 -23.14 -6.69
C GLU A 26 10.28 -22.39 -7.33
N GLN A 27 9.06 -22.92 -7.20
CA GLN A 27 7.86 -22.26 -7.73
C GLN A 27 7.63 -20.89 -7.10
N LYS A 28 7.86 -20.75 -5.78
CA LYS A 28 7.76 -19.45 -5.10
C LYS A 28 8.84 -18.49 -5.59
N ARG A 29 10.09 -18.95 -5.74
CA ARG A 29 11.19 -18.15 -6.25
C ARG A 29 10.90 -17.65 -7.68
N ASP A 30 10.44 -18.54 -8.56
CA ASP A 30 10.11 -18.17 -9.94
C ASP A 30 8.97 -17.13 -10.00
N ALA A 31 8.01 -17.19 -9.06
CA ALA A 31 6.96 -16.17 -8.95
C ALA A 31 7.49 -14.82 -8.42
N GLU A 32 8.48 -14.83 -7.52
CA GLU A 32 9.16 -13.63 -7.05
C GLU A 32 10.02 -13.00 -8.15
N ASP A 33 10.76 -13.83 -8.89
CA ASP A 33 11.60 -13.39 -10.01
C ASP A 33 10.78 -12.72 -11.11
N LYS A 34 9.62 -13.29 -11.49
CA LYS A 34 8.69 -12.67 -12.44
C LYS A 34 8.19 -11.30 -11.98
N LYS A 35 7.82 -11.16 -10.71
CA LYS A 35 7.39 -9.86 -10.15
C LYS A 35 8.53 -8.83 -10.17
N LEU A 36 9.75 -9.27 -9.90
CA LEU A 36 10.93 -8.41 -9.97
C LEU A 36 11.23 -7.98 -11.42
N GLU A 37 11.07 -8.88 -12.39
CA GLU A 37 11.22 -8.56 -13.81
C GLU A 37 10.17 -7.56 -14.29
N GLU A 38 8.91 -7.75 -13.92
CA GLU A 38 7.82 -6.80 -14.18
C GLU A 38 8.14 -5.42 -13.60
N LEU A 39 8.59 -5.35 -12.33
CA LEU A 39 8.95 -4.09 -11.69
C LEU A 39 10.17 -3.44 -12.35
N ARG A 40 11.19 -4.22 -12.73
CA ARG A 40 12.36 -3.71 -13.47
C ARG A 40 11.94 -3.12 -14.81
N LYS A 41 11.01 -3.76 -15.51
CA LYS A 41 10.45 -3.27 -16.77
C LYS A 41 9.70 -1.95 -16.56
N GLN A 42 8.86 -1.85 -15.52
CA GLN A 42 8.17 -0.60 -15.18
C GLN A 42 9.15 0.55 -14.90
N ILE A 43 10.17 0.31 -14.08
CA ILE A 43 11.22 1.31 -13.79
C ILE A 43 11.94 1.75 -15.07
N HIS A 44 12.22 0.82 -15.98
CA HIS A 44 12.86 1.14 -17.25
C HIS A 44 11.94 2.00 -18.13
N GLU A 45 10.66 1.62 -18.29
CA GLU A 45 9.68 2.41 -19.03
C GLU A 45 9.47 3.81 -18.45
N GLU A 46 9.45 3.94 -17.12
CA GLU A 46 9.37 5.23 -16.44
C GLU A 46 10.60 6.10 -16.71
N ARG A 47 11.80 5.50 -16.67
CA ARG A 47 13.04 6.21 -17.03
C ARG A 47 13.01 6.70 -18.46
N GLU A 48 12.68 5.84 -19.42
CA GLU A 48 12.57 6.21 -20.83
C GLU A 48 11.58 7.38 -21.01
N ARG A 49 10.38 7.29 -20.41
CA ARG A 49 9.39 8.39 -20.44
C ARG A 49 9.95 9.70 -19.87
N SER A 50 10.68 9.63 -18.76
CA SER A 50 11.30 10.81 -18.13
C SER A 50 12.38 11.43 -19.02
N GLU A 51 13.20 10.60 -19.68
CA GLU A 51 14.24 11.04 -20.61
C GLU A 51 13.64 11.71 -21.85
N PHE A 52 12.57 11.11 -22.42
CA PHE A 52 11.83 11.74 -23.52
C PHE A 52 11.24 13.09 -23.15
N ARG A 53 10.69 13.21 -21.93
CA ARG A 53 10.15 14.49 -21.43
C ARG A 53 11.24 15.53 -21.28
N LEU A 54 12.37 15.18 -20.67
CA LEU A 54 13.52 16.06 -20.54
C LEU A 54 14.04 16.51 -21.91
N LEU A 55 14.07 15.62 -22.90
CA LEU A 55 14.47 15.96 -24.26
C LEU A 55 13.49 16.96 -24.92
N GLN A 56 12.18 16.79 -24.72
CA GLN A 56 11.15 17.72 -25.22
C GLN A 56 11.24 19.09 -24.54
N GLU A 57 11.53 19.13 -23.24
CA GLU A 57 11.76 20.37 -22.50
C GLU A 57 13.02 21.09 -22.99
N GLN A 58 14.11 20.35 -23.21
CA GLN A 58 15.36 20.91 -23.76
C GLN A 58 15.19 21.44 -25.18
N ALA A 59 14.38 20.76 -26.00
CA ALA A 59 14.00 21.23 -27.34
C ALA A 59 13.04 22.44 -27.30
N GLY A 60 12.51 22.80 -26.13
CA GLY A 60 11.56 23.89 -25.94
C GLY A 60 10.14 23.60 -26.43
N LEU A 61 9.81 22.33 -26.74
CA LEU A 61 8.47 21.91 -27.16
C LEU A 61 7.46 21.95 -26.01
N ILE A 62 7.92 21.64 -24.79
CA ILE A 62 7.10 21.61 -23.58
C ILE A 62 7.71 22.54 -22.53
N PRO A 63 6.91 23.39 -21.85
CA PRO A 63 7.40 24.23 -20.77
C PRO A 63 7.83 23.37 -19.56
N LYS A 64 9.00 23.68 -19.01
CA LYS A 64 9.52 23.03 -17.80
C LYS A 64 8.60 23.29 -16.61
N GLN A 65 8.22 22.23 -15.90
CA GLN A 65 7.35 22.33 -14.73
C GLN A 65 8.12 22.04 -13.43
N GLU A 66 8.07 22.95 -12.45
CA GLU A 66 8.82 22.81 -11.18
C GLU A 66 8.10 21.95 -10.12
N ARG A 67 6.99 21.30 -10.48
CA ARG A 67 6.21 20.46 -9.56
C ARG A 67 6.75 19.03 -9.53
N LEU A 68 6.55 18.33 -8.41
CA LEU A 68 6.95 16.93 -8.25
C LEU A 68 5.93 15.99 -8.90
N ASP A 69 6.27 15.42 -10.06
CA ASP A 69 5.33 14.58 -10.81
C ASP A 69 4.78 13.39 -10.00
N PHE A 70 5.60 12.74 -9.16
CA PHE A 70 5.13 11.61 -8.34
C PHE A 70 3.92 11.95 -7.45
N LEU A 71 3.84 13.21 -6.97
CA LEU A 71 2.76 13.67 -6.11
C LEU A 71 1.48 13.87 -6.91
N TYR A 72 1.59 14.36 -8.15
CA TYR A 72 0.45 14.80 -8.96
C TYR A 72 -0.01 13.79 -10.01
N ASP A 73 0.81 12.81 -10.36
CA ASP A 73 0.48 11.78 -11.34
C ASP A 73 -0.16 10.53 -10.70
N SER A 74 -0.12 10.43 -9.38
CA SER A 74 -0.61 9.27 -8.60
C SER A 74 -2.13 9.02 -8.67
N GLY A 75 -2.90 9.78 -9.46
CA GLY A 75 -4.36 9.65 -9.61
C GLY A 75 -5.19 9.92 -8.34
N LEU A 76 -4.53 10.00 -7.18
CA LEU A 76 -5.09 10.25 -5.85
C LEU A 76 -5.16 11.73 -5.51
N ALA A 77 -4.92 12.62 -6.48
CA ALA A 77 -5.05 14.05 -6.29
C ALA A 77 -6.52 14.40 -5.99
N VAL A 78 -6.86 14.42 -4.70
CA VAL A 78 -8.10 14.98 -4.16
C VAL A 78 -8.18 16.42 -4.65
N GLY A 79 -9.06 16.67 -5.63
CA GLY A 79 -9.39 18.01 -6.11
C GLY A 79 -8.86 18.41 -7.49
N LYS A 80 -8.12 17.56 -8.21
CA LYS A 80 -7.86 17.84 -9.63
C LYS A 80 -8.90 17.09 -10.47
N ALA A 81 -9.91 17.83 -10.92
CA ALA A 81 -10.71 17.45 -12.07
C ALA A 81 -9.73 17.14 -13.20
N SER A 82 -9.49 15.85 -13.44
CA SER A 82 -8.91 15.39 -14.69
C SER A 82 -9.80 15.98 -15.77
N GLU A 83 -9.22 16.87 -16.56
CA GLU A 83 -9.75 17.43 -17.80
C GLU A 83 -9.82 16.31 -18.85
N SER A 84 -10.41 15.18 -18.46
CA SER A 84 -10.84 14.10 -19.31
C SER A 84 -12.31 14.37 -19.58
N ASP A 85 -12.62 14.63 -20.85
CA ASP A 85 -13.92 14.85 -21.49
C ASP A 85 -15.08 13.89 -21.13
N GLY A 86 -14.95 13.03 -20.11
CA GLY A 86 -15.92 12.01 -19.73
C GLY A 86 -17.07 12.49 -18.85
N PHE A 87 -17.01 13.67 -18.20
CA PHE A 87 -18.08 14.11 -17.29
C PHE A 87 -19.08 15.10 -17.91
N LYS A 88 -18.78 15.71 -19.07
CA LYS A 88 -19.71 16.62 -19.75
C LYS A 88 -20.85 15.91 -20.50
N SER A 89 -20.79 14.59 -20.65
CA SER A 89 -21.82 13.81 -21.36
C SER A 89 -23.03 13.45 -20.49
N LEU A 90 -23.00 13.69 -19.17
CA LEU A 90 -24.10 13.33 -18.26
C LEU A 90 -25.00 14.50 -17.87
N GLU A 91 -24.68 15.73 -18.29
CA GLU A 91 -25.46 16.94 -17.95
C GLU A 91 -26.54 17.28 -18.99
N ALA A 92 -26.69 16.46 -20.03
CA ALA A 92 -27.77 16.55 -21.00
C ALA A 92 -28.88 15.54 -20.69
N LEU A 93 -29.59 15.74 -19.58
CA LEU A 93 -30.90 15.10 -19.33
C LEU A 93 -31.97 16.19 -19.25
N PRO A 94 -33.09 16.07 -19.99
CA PRO A 94 -34.06 17.14 -20.12
C PRO A 94 -34.88 17.35 -18.85
N SER A 95 -35.10 18.62 -18.54
CA SER A 95 -35.96 19.16 -17.49
C SER A 95 -37.37 18.59 -17.49
N THR A 96 -37.79 18.01 -16.36
CA THR A 96 -39.20 17.91 -15.96
C THR A 96 -39.39 18.55 -14.57
N GLN A 97 -40.41 19.40 -14.52
CA GLN A 97 -40.82 20.33 -13.45
C GLN A 97 -41.54 19.62 -12.27
N PRO A 98 -41.93 20.34 -11.18
CA PRO A 98 -41.66 19.99 -9.77
C PRO A 98 -42.87 19.48 -8.99
N ASP A 99 -42.61 18.93 -7.80
CA ASP A 99 -43.63 18.74 -6.75
C ASP A 99 -43.06 18.99 -5.33
N VAL A 100 -43.97 19.25 -4.39
CA VAL A 100 -43.89 20.17 -3.24
C VAL A 100 -43.67 19.49 -1.87
N GLY A 101 -42.68 19.99 -1.07
CA GLY A 101 -42.57 20.10 0.42
C GLY A 101 -42.74 18.88 1.38
N PRO A 102 -42.56 19.00 2.73
CA PRO A 102 -41.84 20.02 3.52
C PRO A 102 -40.93 19.48 4.69
N SER A 103 -39.88 20.27 4.99
CA SER A 103 -39.24 20.62 6.29
C SER A 103 -39.21 19.69 7.53
N THR A 104 -38.01 19.40 8.07
CA THR A 104 -37.76 19.35 9.55
C THR A 104 -36.30 19.63 9.96
N SER A 105 -36.17 20.51 10.97
CA SER A 105 -35.05 20.77 11.91
C SER A 105 -33.77 21.49 11.45
N ASN A 106 -33.81 22.81 11.69
CA ASN A 106 -32.73 23.77 11.86
C ASN A 106 -31.60 23.31 12.80
N LYS A 107 -30.37 23.22 12.28
CA LYS A 107 -29.17 23.74 12.95
C LYS A 107 -28.50 24.68 11.97
N ALA A 108 -28.21 25.90 12.42
CA ALA A 108 -27.69 26.98 11.58
C ALA A 108 -26.37 26.56 10.90
N ALA A 109 -26.47 26.13 9.65
CA ALA A 109 -25.34 25.97 8.76
C ALA A 109 -24.85 27.37 8.40
N VAL A 110 -23.74 27.78 9.00
CA VAL A 110 -22.96 28.91 8.49
C VAL A 110 -22.62 28.57 7.03
N PRO A 111 -22.85 29.48 6.05
CA PRO A 111 -22.50 29.21 4.67
C PRO A 111 -21.00 28.89 4.58
N GLY A 112 -20.68 27.63 4.25
CA GLY A 112 -19.31 27.08 4.25
C GLY A 112 -19.12 25.82 5.11
N ALA A 113 -20.05 25.48 6.00
CA ALA A 113 -19.99 24.24 6.79
C ALA A 113 -20.65 23.07 6.04
N LEU A 114 -19.87 22.34 5.24
CA LEU A 114 -20.27 21.08 4.57
C LEU A 114 -20.20 19.85 5.50
N PHE A 115 -19.97 20.04 6.80
CA PHE A 115 -19.93 18.94 7.75
C PHE A 115 -21.35 18.58 8.19
N GLU A 116 -21.98 17.66 7.46
CA GLU A 116 -23.10 16.89 8.01
C GLU A 116 -22.58 16.02 9.16
N ASP A 117 -23.11 16.20 10.37
CA ASP A 117 -22.97 15.27 11.49
C ASP A 117 -23.76 13.99 11.19
N LYS A 118 -23.33 13.23 10.18
CA LYS A 118 -23.92 11.95 9.84
C LYS A 118 -23.42 10.91 10.85
N PRO A 119 -24.31 10.11 11.47
CA PRO A 119 -23.86 9.06 12.39
C PRO A 119 -22.89 8.13 11.65
N GLN A 120 -21.66 8.03 12.15
CA GLN A 120 -20.61 7.23 11.55
C GLN A 120 -21.12 5.80 11.36
N SER A 121 -21.18 5.34 10.11
CA SER A 121 -21.50 3.94 9.81
C SER A 121 -20.46 3.04 10.48
N ALA A 122 -20.91 1.99 11.17
CA ALA A 122 -20.03 1.08 11.91
C ALA A 122 -18.90 0.49 11.03
N ASN A 123 -19.20 0.29 9.73
CA ASN A 123 -18.22 -0.20 8.75
C ASN A 123 -17.15 0.84 8.43
N ASP A 124 -17.48 2.13 8.48
CA ASP A 124 -16.53 3.21 8.19
C ASP A 124 -15.56 3.42 9.36
N ALA A 125 -16.06 3.31 10.60
CA ALA A 125 -15.20 3.30 11.80
C ALA A 125 -14.24 2.10 11.80
N TRP A 126 -14.72 0.92 11.42
CA TRP A 126 -13.87 -0.28 11.32
C TRP A 126 -12.78 -0.09 10.25
N ARG A 127 -13.14 0.39 9.05
CA ARG A 127 -12.14 0.67 7.99
C ARG A 127 -11.09 1.66 8.47
N LYS A 128 -11.50 2.80 9.04
CA LYS A 128 -10.58 3.83 9.53
C LYS A 128 -9.57 3.30 10.52
N LEU A 129 -9.99 2.46 11.47
CA LEU A 129 -9.08 1.87 12.45
C LEU A 129 -8.12 0.85 11.83
N HIS A 130 -8.58 0.06 10.87
CA HIS A 130 -7.78 -1.04 10.30
C HIS A 130 -6.93 -0.61 9.09
N SER A 131 -7.25 0.52 8.47
CA SER A 131 -6.46 1.13 7.40
C SER A 131 -5.59 2.30 7.89
N ASP A 132 -5.55 2.58 9.19
CA ASP A 132 -4.68 3.63 9.74
C ASP A 132 -3.21 3.18 9.70
N PRO A 133 -2.35 3.85 8.90
CA PRO A 133 -0.93 3.52 8.84
C PRO A 133 -0.21 3.73 10.18
N LEU A 134 -0.65 4.69 11.00
CA LEU A 134 -0.02 4.96 12.31
C LEU A 134 -0.32 3.84 13.30
N LEU A 135 -1.56 3.32 13.29
CA LEU A 135 -1.95 2.18 14.10
C LEU A 135 -1.15 0.92 13.71
N LEU A 136 -0.94 0.68 12.41
CA LEU A 136 -0.10 -0.40 11.91
C LEU A 136 1.37 -0.27 12.36
N ILE A 137 1.92 0.94 12.34
CA ILE A 137 3.29 1.20 12.83
C ILE A 137 3.39 0.91 14.32
N ARG A 138 2.44 1.41 15.12
CA ARG A 138 2.39 1.19 16.57
C ARG A 138 2.26 -0.29 16.92
N GLN A 139 1.45 -1.05 16.18
CA GLN A 139 1.32 -2.49 16.38
C GLN A 139 2.66 -3.21 16.14
N ARG A 140 3.34 -2.90 15.03
CA ARG A 140 4.66 -3.50 14.72
C ARG A 140 5.71 -3.15 15.76
N GLU A 141 5.70 -1.92 16.28
CA GLU A 141 6.57 -1.50 17.37
C GLU A 141 6.34 -2.34 18.63
N GLN A 142 5.08 -2.53 19.03
CA GLN A 142 4.73 -3.36 20.18
C GLN A 142 5.14 -4.82 20.00
N GLU A 143 4.93 -5.40 18.82
CA GLU A 143 5.35 -6.76 18.49
C GLU A 143 6.88 -6.92 18.53
N ALA A 144 7.63 -5.93 18.05
CA ALA A 144 9.09 -5.93 18.12
C ALA A 144 9.58 -5.87 19.58
N LEU A 145 8.99 -5.00 20.40
CA LEU A 145 9.28 -4.91 21.83
C LEU A 145 8.94 -6.22 22.56
N ALA A 146 7.78 -6.82 22.27
CA ALA A 146 7.37 -8.10 22.84
C ALA A 146 8.34 -9.23 22.43
N ARG A 147 8.80 -9.25 21.18
CA ARG A 147 9.77 -10.24 20.69
C ARG A 147 11.11 -10.15 21.40
N VAL A 148 11.58 -8.95 21.71
CA VAL A 148 12.80 -8.74 22.50
C VAL A 148 12.56 -9.18 23.95
N LYS A 149 11.44 -8.77 24.56
CA LYS A 149 11.08 -9.14 25.95
C LYS A 149 10.91 -10.65 26.16
N ASN A 150 10.30 -11.34 25.19
CA ASN A 150 10.08 -12.79 25.25
C ASN A 150 11.35 -13.61 24.97
N ASN A 151 12.42 -13.00 24.49
CA ASN A 151 13.70 -13.68 24.27
C ASN A 151 14.60 -13.52 25.51
N PRO A 152 14.80 -14.58 26.32
CA PRO A 152 15.54 -14.48 27.58
C PRO A 152 17.02 -14.13 27.38
N VAL A 153 17.63 -14.55 26.26
CA VAL A 153 19.04 -14.27 25.94
C VAL A 153 19.23 -12.78 25.63
N LYS A 154 18.36 -12.21 24.78
CA LYS A 154 18.41 -10.78 24.47
C LYS A 154 18.14 -9.91 25.70
N MET A 155 17.20 -10.33 26.56
CA MET A 155 16.93 -9.63 27.82
C MET A 155 18.09 -9.71 28.82
N ALA A 156 18.82 -10.83 28.87
CA ALA A 156 20.02 -10.94 29.70
C ALA A 156 21.12 -9.97 29.23
N MET A 157 21.39 -9.91 27.93
CA MET A 157 22.36 -8.97 27.34
C MET A 157 21.99 -7.50 27.65
N ILE A 158 20.72 -7.14 27.50
CA ILE A 158 20.23 -5.78 27.81
C ILE A 158 20.41 -5.46 29.31
N ARG A 159 20.17 -6.42 30.21
CA ARG A 159 20.37 -6.22 31.65
C ARG A 159 21.84 -6.02 32.01
N GLU A 160 22.74 -6.75 31.38
CA GLU A 160 24.19 -6.59 31.57
C GLU A 160 24.68 -5.23 31.04
N SER A 161 24.22 -4.80 29.87
CA SER A 161 24.58 -3.48 29.32
C SER A 161 24.06 -2.32 30.19
N VAL A 162 22.85 -2.44 30.75
CA VAL A 162 22.31 -1.45 31.68
C VAL A 162 23.12 -1.42 32.98
N ARG A 163 23.48 -2.58 33.53
CA ARG A 163 24.26 -2.68 34.77
C ARG A 163 25.67 -2.09 34.62
N SER A 164 26.33 -2.34 33.49
CA SER A 164 27.66 -1.80 33.19
C SER A 164 27.65 -0.30 32.87
N SER A 165 26.53 0.25 32.38
CA SER A 165 26.39 1.70 32.15
C SER A 165 26.11 2.49 33.43
N GLN A 166 25.77 1.80 34.54
CA GLN A 166 25.42 2.40 35.83
C GLN A 166 26.59 2.44 36.83
N THR A 167 27.68 1.74 36.53
CA THR A 167 28.95 1.76 37.27
C THR A 167 29.91 2.72 36.60
#